data_AF-A0A4P5QP38-F1
#
_entry.id   AF-A0A4P5QP38-F1
#
_cell.length_a   1.000
_cell.length_b   1.000
_cell.length_c   1.000
_cell.angle_alpha   90.00
_cell.angle_beta   90.00
_cell.angle_gamma   90.00
#
_symmetry.space_group_name_H-M   'P 1'
#
loop_
_entity.id
_entity.type
_entity.pdbx_description
1 polymer ?
#
loop_
_entity_poly.entity_id
_entity_poly.type
_entity_poly.pdbx_seq_one_letter_code
_entity_poly.pdbx_strand_id
1 'polypeptide(L)'
;MDTNDPVLSRSELEALHLKFREMKHGINNMFAVIMALSELGQRNPAHLERLAKAVLERTPDIVNQLTAFGEQLGAKLKPGS
;
A
#
# COMPACT_ATOMS: atom_id res chain seq x y z
N MET A 1 22.16 -27.41 -11.02
CA MET A 1 21.31 -26.81 -9.98
C MET A 1 20.02 -26.43 -10.67
N ASP A 2 18.91 -27.04 -10.25
CA ASP A 2 17.59 -26.73 -10.78
C ASP A 2 17.27 -25.26 -10.48
N THR A 3 16.97 -24.48 -11.51
CA THR A 3 16.60 -23.06 -11.40
C THR A 3 15.17 -22.85 -10.88
N ASN A 4 14.59 -23.87 -10.23
CA ASN A 4 13.18 -23.97 -9.84
C ASN A 4 12.96 -24.09 -8.33
N ASP A 5 14.02 -24.07 -7.51
CA ASP A 5 13.82 -23.97 -6.06
C ASP A 5 13.25 -22.59 -5.75
N PRO A 6 12.11 -22.51 -5.04
CA PRO A 6 11.52 -21.23 -4.72
C PRO A 6 12.50 -20.44 -3.85
N VAL A 7 12.87 -19.25 -4.33
CA VAL A 7 13.73 -18.28 -3.62
C VAL A 7 13.17 -17.93 -2.23
N LEU A 8 11.89 -18.25 -1.98
CA LEU A 8 11.15 -18.01 -0.75
C LEU A 8 10.54 -19.27 -0.18
N SER A 9 10.74 -19.50 1.12
CA SER A 9 9.99 -20.54 1.84
C SER A 9 8.48 -20.22 1.87
N ARG A 10 7.65 -21.26 2.03
CA ARG A 10 6.18 -21.09 2.15
C ARG A 10 5.79 -20.11 3.26
N SER A 11 6.45 -20.17 4.41
CA SER A 11 6.21 -19.26 5.53
C SER A 11 6.52 -17.81 5.18
N GLU A 12 7.59 -17.56 4.41
CA GLU A 12 7.94 -16.20 3.99
C GLU A 12 6.97 -15.66 2.94
N LEU A 13 6.48 -16.53 2.05
CA LEU A 13 5.45 -16.19 1.08
C LEU A 13 4.13 -15.85 1.78
N GLU A 14 3.73 -16.62 2.80
CA GLU A 14 2.54 -16.36 3.61
C GLU A 14 2.65 -15.02 4.36
N ALA A 15 3.81 -14.73 4.96
CA ALA A 15 4.06 -13.45 5.62
C ALA A 15 4.01 -12.26 4.63
N LEU A 16 4.60 -12.42 3.45
CA LEU A 16 4.58 -11.40 2.41
C LEU A 16 3.15 -11.16 1.88
N HIS A 17 2.38 -12.23 1.69
CA HIS A 17 0.98 -12.13 1.28
C HIS A 17 0.12 -11.43 2.32
N LEU A 18 0.32 -11.72 3.62
CA LEU A 18 -0.38 -11.03 4.70
C LEU A 18 -0.08 -9.52 4.67
N LYS A 19 1.20 -9.17 4.55
CA LYS A 19 1.64 -7.77 4.47
C LYS A 19 1.06 -7.05 3.26
N PHE A 20 1.03 -7.70 2.11
CA PHE A 20 0.39 -7.17 0.90
C PHE A 20 -1.11 -6.91 1.14
N ARG A 21 -1.81 -7.86 1.78
CA ARG A 21 -3.24 -7.73 2.07
C ARG A 21 -3.53 -6.56 3.01
N GLU A 22 -2.72 -6.39 4.05
CA GLU A 22 -2.84 -5.27 4.99
C GLU A 22 -2.63 -3.92 4.30
N MET A 23 -1.56 -3.82 3.50
CA MET A 23 -1.28 -2.62 2.70
C MET A 23 -2.43 -2.31 1.73
N LYS A 24 -2.93 -3.30 0.99
CA LYS A 24 -4.09 -3.15 0.10
C LYS A 24 -5.32 -2.65 0.85
N HIS A 25 -5.59 -3.18 2.05
CA HIS A 25 -6.72 -2.74 2.86
C HIS A 25 -6.56 -1.28 3.31
N GLY A 26 -5.36 -0.89 3.75
CA GLY A 26 -5.04 0.50 4.10
C GLY A 26 -5.29 1.47 2.93
N ILE A 27 -4.81 1.12 1.73
CA ILE A 27 -5.01 1.90 0.50
C ILE A 27 -6.52 2.06 0.20
N ASN A 28 -7.28 0.97 0.26
CA ASN A 28 -8.73 1.03 0.01
C ASN A 28 -9.46 1.92 1.02
N ASN A 29 -9.11 1.84 2.31
CA ASN A 29 -9.70 2.69 3.34
C ASN A 29 -9.38 4.18 3.10
N MET A 30 -8.17 4.49 2.65
CA MET A 30 -7.79 5.86 2.31
C MET A 30 -8.56 6.39 1.09
N PHE A 31 -8.71 5.58 0.04
CA PHE A 31 -9.54 5.96 -1.10
C PHE A 31 -10.99 6.16 -0.69
N ALA A 32 -11.54 5.32 0.19
CA ALA A 32 -12.89 5.52 0.71
C ALA A 32 -13.05 6.87 1.42
N VAL A 33 -12.07 7.28 2.23
CA VAL A 33 -12.06 8.59 2.90
C VAL A 33 -11.98 9.73 1.87
N ILE A 34 -11.10 9.65 0.88
CA ILE A 34 -10.94 10.66 -0.16
C ILE A 34 -12.22 10.79 -1.01
N MET A 35 -12.84 9.66 -1.39
CA MET A 35 -14.10 9.65 -2.13
C MET A 35 -15.23 10.28 -1.31
N ALA A 36 -15.37 9.90 -0.03
CA ALA A 36 -16.37 10.48 0.85
C ALA A 36 -16.18 11.99 1.02
N LEU A 37 -14.94 12.46 1.23
CA LEU A 37 -14.63 13.89 1.34
C LEU A 37 -14.85 14.63 0.01
N SER A 38 -14.64 13.96 -1.12
CA SER A 38 -14.91 14.51 -2.46
C SER A 38 -16.41 14.70 -2.69
N GLU A 39 -17.22 13.70 -2.36
CA GLU A 39 -18.70 13.80 -2.41
C GLU A 39 -19.23 14.89 -1.47
N LEU A 40 -18.69 14.98 -0.26
CA LEU A 40 -19.03 16.04 0.69
C LEU A 40 -18.60 17.42 0.18
N GLY A 41 -17.42 17.52 -0.44
CA GLY A 41 -16.89 18.75 -1.02
C GLY A 41 -17.71 19.28 -2.19
N GLN A 42 -18.25 18.38 -3.02
CA GLN A 42 -19.18 18.74 -4.09
C GLN A 42 -20.49 19.33 -3.55
N ARG A 43 -20.98 18.83 -2.40
CA ARG A 43 -22.20 19.33 -1.74
C ARG A 43 -21.97 20.60 -0.91
N ASN A 44 -20.80 20.70 -0.28
CA ASN A 44 -20.40 21.82 0.55
C ASN A 44 -18.89 22.09 0.38
N PRO A 45 -18.51 23.21 -0.28
CA PRO A 45 -17.11 23.58 -0.52
C PRO A 45 -16.23 23.66 0.73
N ALA A 46 -16.80 23.85 1.93
CA ALA A 46 -16.05 23.85 3.19
C ALA A 46 -15.30 22.53 3.47
N HIS A 47 -15.70 21.42 2.83
CA HIS A 47 -15.02 20.14 2.97
C HIS A 47 -13.83 19.96 2.02
N LEU A 48 -13.64 20.84 1.03
CA LEU A 48 -12.54 20.75 0.06
C LEU A 48 -11.17 20.97 0.73
N GLU A 49 -11.08 21.83 1.75
CA GLU A 49 -9.85 22.00 2.52
C GLU A 49 -9.48 20.71 3.27
N ARG A 50 -10.49 20.04 3.85
CA ARG A 50 -10.29 18.78 4.56
C ARG A 50 -9.93 17.63 3.61
N LEU A 51 -10.48 17.64 2.41
CA LEU A 51 -10.09 16.75 1.30
C LEU A 51 -8.62 16.97 0.92
N ALA A 52 -8.23 18.22 0.65
CA ALA A 52 -6.85 18.57 0.26
C ALA A 52 -5.84 18.12 1.34
N LYS A 53 -6.15 18.39 2.61
CA LYS A 53 -5.34 17.93 3.74
C LYS A 53 -5.23 16.40 3.79
N ALA A 54 -6.35 15.70 3.65
CA ALA A 54 -6.36 14.24 3.64
C ALA A 54 -5.51 13.66 2.49
N VAL A 55 -5.56 14.25 1.30
CA VAL A 55 -4.74 13.83 0.16
C VAL A 55 -3.25 14.08 0.43
N LEU A 56 -2.88 15.26 0.92
CA LEU A 56 -1.49 15.63 1.20
C LEU A 56 -0.85 14.78 2.30
N GLU A 57 -1.61 14.41 3.33
CA GLU A 57 -1.10 13.60 4.44
C GLU A 57 -1.03 12.11 4.09
N ARG A 58 -2.04 11.58 3.38
CA ARG A 58 -2.19 10.13 3.20
C ARG A 58 -1.51 9.59 1.95
N THR A 59 -1.38 10.40 0.91
CA THR A 59 -0.74 9.95 -0.35
C THR A 59 0.74 9.60 -0.17
N PRO A 60 1.56 10.41 0.54
CA PRO A 60 2.96 10.05 0.80
C PRO A 60 3.11 8.75 1.59
N ASP A 61 2.23 8.52 2.57
CA ASP A 61 2.23 7.29 3.37
C ASP A 61 1.98 6.04 2.50
N ILE A 62 1.04 6.11 1.54
CA ILE A 62 0.80 5.04 0.57
C ILE A 62 2.04 4.76 -0.26
N VAL A 63 2.66 5.81 -0.82
CA VAL A 63 3.85 5.67 -1.65
C VAL A 63 5.00 5.05 -0.86
N ASN A 64 5.18 5.45 0.39
CA ASN A 64 6.18 4.88 1.29
C ASN A 64 5.90 3.41 1.59
N GLN A 65 4.66 3.02 1.88
CA GLN A 65 4.29 1.63 2.14
C GLN A 65 4.50 0.74 0.90
N LEU A 66 4.11 1.21 -0.28
CA LEU A 66 4.32 0.50 -1.55
C LEU A 66 5.81 0.36 -1.87
N THR A 67 6.59 1.42 -1.67
CA THR A 67 8.05 1.40 -1.89
C THR A 67 8.71 0.41 -0.94
N ALA A 68 8.40 0.48 0.35
CA ALA A 68 8.94 -0.44 1.35
C ALA A 68 8.54 -1.89 1.09
N PHE A 69 7.30 -2.14 0.64
CA PHE A 69 6.88 -3.48 0.24
C PHE A 69 7.68 -3.99 -0.98
N GLY A 70 7.85 -3.13 -2.00
CA GLY A 70 8.62 -3.45 -3.21
C GLY A 70 10.09 -3.74 -2.90
N GLU A 71 10.73 -2.98 -2.02
CA GLU A 71 12.09 -3.21 -1.56
C GLU A 71 12.22 -4.54 -0.82
N GLN A 72 11.27 -4.86 0.06
CA GLN A 72 11.26 -6.12 0.81
C GLN A 72 11.06 -7.33 -0.10
N LEU A 73 10.13 -7.24 -1.05
CA LEU A 73 9.94 -8.28 -2.07
C LEU A 73 11.19 -8.40 -2.93
N GLY A 74 11.75 -7.30 -3.41
CA GLY A 74 12.96 -7.28 -4.24
C GLY A 74 14.16 -7.90 -3.52
N ALA A 75 14.36 -7.61 -2.23
CA ALA A 75 15.40 -8.24 -1.42
C ALA A 75 15.21 -9.76 -1.32
N LYS A 76 13.97 -10.21 -1.19
CA LYS A 76 13.60 -11.63 -1.11
C LYS A 76 13.63 -12.38 -2.45
N LEU A 77 13.70 -11.67 -3.57
CA LEU A 77 13.83 -12.26 -4.91
C LEU A 77 15.27 -12.32 -5.43
N LYS A 78 16.23 -11.64 -4.77
CA LYS A 78 17.63 -11.68 -5.18
C LYS A 78 18.25 -13.03 -4.81
N PRO A 79 18.86 -13.76 -5.75
CA PRO A 79 19.56 -15.00 -5.44
C PRO A 79 20.84 -14.69 -4.62
N GLY A 80 20.97 -15.32 -3.44
CA GLY A 80 22.22 -15.34 -2.66
C GLY A 80 22.45 -14.19 -1.69
N SER A 81 21.59 -14.02 -0.67
CA SER A 81 21.95 -13.33 0.58
C SER A 81 22.16 -14.33 1.70
#